data_AF-A0A069AQ84-F1
#
_entry.id   AF-A0A069AQ84-F1
#
_cell.length_a   1.000
_cell.length_b   1.000
_cell.length_c   1.000
_cell.angle_alpha   90.00
_cell.angle_beta   90.00
_cell.angle_gamma   90.00
#
_symmetry.space_group_name_H-M   'P 1'
#
loop_
_entity.id
_entity.type
_entity.pdbx_description
1 polymer ?
#
loop_
_entity_poly.entity_id
_entity_poly.type
_entity_poly.pdbx_seq_one_letter_code
_entity_poly.pdbx_strand_id
1 'polypeptide(L)' 'MTRKGKVLKICGWCGKTFLSDNDGKIAYCSKKCKKKREKNLETEGAKK' A
#
# COMPACT_ATOMS: atom_id res chain seq x y z
N MET A 1 8.00 -25.63 -0.23
CA MET A 1 8.18 -24.45 -1.12
C MET A 1 6.80 -23.88 -1.44
N THR A 2 6.26 -23.02 -0.57
CA THR A 2 4.93 -22.42 -0.76
C THR A 2 4.99 -21.49 -1.97
N ARG A 3 4.31 -21.87 -3.05
CA ARG A 3 4.18 -21.08 -4.28
C ARG A 3 3.59 -19.73 -3.90
N LYS A 4 4.41 -18.69 -3.86
CA LYS A 4 3.95 -17.30 -3.69
C LYS A 4 3.13 -16.93 -4.93
N GLY A 5 1.84 -17.21 -4.88
CA GLY A 5 0.88 -16.73 -5.87
C GLY A 5 0.78 -15.22 -5.73
N LYS A 6 0.99 -14.48 -6.83
CA LYS A 6 0.73 -13.05 -6.84
C LYS A 6 -0.76 -12.84 -6.55
N VAL A 7 -1.09 -12.19 -5.45
CA VAL A 7 -2.47 -11.86 -5.06
C VAL A 7 -2.85 -10.50 -5.64
N LEU A 8 -4.05 -10.42 -6.21
CA LEU A 8 -4.59 -9.17 -6.72
C LEU A 8 -5.09 -8.34 -5.54
N LYS A 9 -4.49 -7.16 -5.32
CA LYS A 9 -4.81 -6.25 -4.23
C LYS A 9 -5.17 -4.88 -4.76
N ILE A 10 -5.94 -4.14 -3.97
CA ILE A 10 -6.31 -2.76 -4.26
C ILE A 10 -5.34 -1.85 -3.51
N CYS A 11 -4.83 -0.82 -4.19
CA CYS A 11 -3.94 0.16 -3.58
C CYS A 11 -4.72 0.96 -2.53
N GLY A 12 -4.32 0.88 -1.27
CA GLY A 12 -4.95 1.63 -0.17
C GLY A 12 -4.78 3.14 -0.23
N TRP A 13 -4.08 3.67 -1.25
CA TRP A 13 -3.91 5.11 -1.49
C TRP A 13 -4.69 5.61 -2.72
N CYS A 14 -4.58 4.91 -3.86
CA CYS A 14 -5.19 5.36 -5.11
C CYS A 14 -6.35 4.48 -5.61
N GLY A 15 -6.70 3.40 -4.90
CA GLY A 15 -7.78 2.48 -5.29
C GLY A 15 -7.49 1.59 -6.49
N LYS A 16 -6.26 1.59 -7.02
CA LYS A 16 -5.90 0.84 -8.22
C LYS A 16 -5.60 -0.63 -7.92
N THR A 17 -6.14 -1.55 -8.70
CA THR A 17 -5.84 -2.99 -8.60
C THR A 17 -4.43 -3.31 -9.11
N PHE A 18 -3.70 -4.15 -8.39
CA PHE A 18 -2.34 -4.55 -8.73
C PHE A 18 -1.97 -5.91 -8.12
N LEU A 19 -0.99 -6.59 -8.71
CA LEU A 19 -0.50 -7.87 -8.22
C LEU A 19 0.58 -7.67 -7.15
N SER A 20 0.40 -8.29 -5.98
CA SER A 20 1.36 -8.24 -4.88
C SER A 20 1.78 -9.64 -4.45
N ASP A 21 3.05 -9.78 -4.09
CA ASP A 21 3.64 -11.02 -3.55
C ASP A 21 3.50 -11.13 -2.01
N ASN A 22 3.06 -10.05 -1.36
CA ASN A 22 3.01 -9.94 0.09
C ASN A 22 1.58 -9.97 0.62
N ASP A 23 1.35 -10.75 1.66
CA ASP A 23 0.06 -10.84 2.37
C ASP A 23 -0.18 -9.69 3.36
N GLY A 24 0.71 -8.70 3.42
CA GLY A 24 0.58 -7.55 4.32
C GLY A 24 -0.77 -6.82 4.20
N LYS A 25 -1.26 -6.31 5.34
CA LYS A 25 -2.57 -5.62 5.50
C LYS A 25 -2.76 -4.41 4.59
N ILE A 26 -1.68 -3.76 4.17
CA ILE A 26 -1.75 -2.55 3.34
C ILE A 26 -0.80 -2.69 2.17
N ALA A 27 -1.37 -2.70 0.98
CA ALA A 27 -0.65 -2.88 -0.25
C ALA A 27 -0.78 -1.60 -1.09
N TYR A 28 0.33 -1.13 -1.66
CA TYR A 28 0.35 0.01 -2.55
C TYR A 28 0.83 -0.40 -3.93
N CYS A 29 0.18 0.11 -4.97
CA CYS A 29 0.56 -0.17 -6.36
C CYS A 29 1.95 0.36 -6.71
N SER A 30 2.53 1.27 -5.92
CA SER A 30 3.83 1.88 -6.17
C SER A 30 4.44 2.47 -4.89
N LYS A 31 5.78 2.54 -4.85
CA LYS A 31 6.53 3.25 -3.80
C LYS A 31 6.10 4.72 -3.65
N LYS A 32 5.66 5.36 -4.74
CA LYS A 32 5.09 6.73 -4.72
C LYS A 32 3.84 6.82 -3.84
N CYS A 33 2.92 5.86 -3.95
CA CYS A 33 1.69 5.82 -3.15
C CYS A 33 2.00 5.58 -1.67
N LYS A 34 2.94 4.67 -1.37
CA LYS A 34 3.47 4.49 -0.02
C LYS A 34 4.03 5.80 0.53
N LYS A 35 4.98 6.42 -0.18
CA LYS A 35 5.65 7.66 0.25
C LYS A 35 4.69 8.84 0.42
N LYS A 36 3.67 8.96 -0.44
CA LYS A 36 2.61 9.97 -0.27
C LYS A 36 1.85 9.76 1.03
N ARG A 37 1.44 8.52 1.35
CA ARG A 37 0.75 8.22 2.61
C ARG A 37 1.62 8.50 3.84
N GLU A 38 2.87 8.05 3.84
CA GLU A 38 3.79 8.30 4.97
C GLU A 38 3.98 9.81 5.20
N LYS A 39 4.17 10.57 4.12
CA LYS A 39 4.25 12.04 4.19
C LYS A 39 2.95 12.68 4.67
N ASN A 40 1.80 12.15 4.26
CA ASN A 40 0.50 12.69 4.63
C ASN A 40 0.16 12.39 6.10
N LEU A 41 0.60 11.23 6.62
CA LEU A 41 0.51 10.89 8.05
C LEU A 41 1.36 11.84 8.92
N GLU A 42 2.53 12.24 8.43
CA GLU A 42 3.39 13.21 9.12
C GLU A 42 2.75 14.61 9.20
N THR A 43 2.01 15.02 8.16
CA THR A 43 1.35 16.34 8.13
C THR A 43 0.00 16.38 8.86
N GLU A 44 -0.73 15.27 8.93
CA GLU A 44 -2.04 15.18 9.60
C GLU A 44 -1.95 14.78 11.08
N GLY A 45 -0.73 14.62 11.62
CA GLY A 45 -0.47 14.40 13.06
C GLY A 45 -0.52 15.67 13.92
N ALA A 46 -0.71 16.86 13.33
CA ALA A 46 -0.76 18.15 14.04
C ALA A 46 -2.19 18.62 14.41
N LYS A 47 -3.15 17.69 14.48
CA LYS A 47 -4.46 17.93 15.10
C LYS A 47 -4.76 16.86 16.15
N LYS A 48 -4.04 16.94 17.28
CA LYS A 48 -4.57 16.58 18.59
C LYS A 48 -4.09 17.61 19.59
#